data_AF-A0A0S8D4Q3-F1
#
_entry.id   AF-A0A0S8D4Q3-F1
#
_cell.length_a   1.000
_cell.length_b   1.000
_cell.length_c   1.000
_cell.angle_alpha   90.00
_cell.angle_beta   90.00
_cell.angle_gamma   90.00
#
_symmetry.space_group_name_H-M   'P 1'
#
loop_
_entity.id
_entity.type
_entity.pdbx_description
1 polymer ?
#
loop_
_entity_poly.entity_id
_entity_poly.type
_entity_poly.pdbx_seq_one_letter_code
_entity_poly.pdbx_strand_id
1 'polypeptide(L)'
;MANAETLTLAFVTGHPAEAARILERLNTVDAAALFERVPARAGAPVLNAMLPTIAARILTELQAGTAQSLLAVIGTQAAVSILRQIAEPQRSELVATLPTAAAMASRLLLHYPNDSVGAWIDPDIVVFPPGTTVSEALARISSGNEPQVELVFSVDHDQRLTGVTSLHNLLRAPGDRKLSSIASTPPVVLTGIATVNGVARRRGWQQTSVLPVTDRSGKPIGVLRRGALDRALARANRQLPTDNSELLVSMFASGYWNAFSALAHAIVSLLPGAKSITSDKS
;
A
#
# COMPACT_ATOMS: atom_id res chain seq x y z
N MET A 1 32.61 -6.03 -31.30
CA MET A 1 31.69 -7.13 -30.94
C MET A 1 31.09 -6.80 -29.58
N ALA A 2 29.78 -6.69 -29.46
CA ALA A 2 29.17 -6.51 -28.15
C ALA A 2 29.44 -7.78 -27.32
N ASN A 3 30.12 -7.64 -26.19
CA ASN A 3 30.31 -8.75 -25.25
C ASN A 3 28.92 -9.19 -24.73
N ALA A 4 28.74 -10.48 -24.46
CA ALA A 4 27.47 -11.01 -23.94
C ALA A 4 27.00 -10.25 -22.69
N GLU A 5 27.94 -9.77 -21.86
CA GLU A 5 27.64 -8.93 -20.69
C GLU A 5 27.05 -7.55 -21.06
N THR A 6 27.53 -6.93 -22.14
CA THR A 6 27.02 -5.65 -22.62
C THR A 6 25.59 -5.80 -23.15
N LEU A 7 25.31 -6.90 -23.86
CA LEU A 7 23.95 -7.21 -24.33
C LEU A 7 23.00 -7.47 -23.17
N THR A 8 23.43 -8.27 -22.18
CA THR A 8 22.64 -8.54 -20.97
C THR A 8 22.30 -7.26 -20.22
N LEU A 9 23.28 -6.39 -19.96
CA LEU A 9 23.03 -5.13 -19.28
C LEU A 9 22.10 -4.21 -20.08
N ALA A 10 22.30 -4.10 -21.39
CA ALA A 10 21.43 -3.32 -22.26
C ALA A 10 19.98 -3.84 -22.26
N PHE A 11 19.79 -5.16 -22.29
CA PHE A 11 18.48 -5.79 -22.24
C PHE A 11 17.79 -5.58 -20.89
N VAL A 12 18.46 -5.86 -19.78
CA VAL A 12 17.96 -5.65 -18.41
C VAL A 12 17.54 -4.19 -18.19
N THR A 13 18.31 -3.25 -18.72
CA THR A 13 18.05 -1.81 -18.59
C THR A 13 16.90 -1.34 -19.49
N GLY A 14 16.86 -1.81 -20.74
CA GLY A 14 15.86 -1.38 -21.73
C GLY A 14 14.51 -2.09 -21.63
N HIS A 15 14.49 -3.33 -21.13
CA HIS A 15 13.32 -4.22 -21.13
C HIS A 15 13.14 -4.92 -19.77
N PRO A 16 12.95 -4.18 -18.67
CA PRO A 16 12.96 -4.76 -17.33
C PRO A 16 11.81 -5.73 -17.07
N ALA A 17 10.63 -5.48 -17.66
CA ALA A 17 9.47 -6.37 -17.52
C ALA A 17 9.67 -7.69 -18.26
N GLU A 18 10.28 -7.64 -19.46
CA GLU A 18 10.60 -8.84 -20.24
C GLU A 18 11.70 -9.64 -19.55
N ALA A 19 12.73 -8.97 -19.02
CA ALA A 19 13.77 -9.60 -18.21
C ALA A 19 13.17 -10.30 -16.98
N ALA A 20 12.24 -9.66 -16.27
CA ALA A 20 11.56 -10.25 -15.13
C ALA A 20 10.84 -11.55 -15.52
N ARG A 21 10.01 -11.52 -16.57
CA ARG A 21 9.30 -12.72 -17.06
C ARG A 21 10.23 -13.87 -17.44
N ILE A 22 11.43 -13.56 -17.97
CA ILE A 22 12.42 -14.60 -18.30
C ILE A 22 13.00 -15.18 -17.01
N LEU A 23 13.48 -14.33 -16.11
CA LEU A 23 14.12 -14.73 -14.87
C LEU A 23 13.18 -15.49 -13.92
N GLU A 24 11.90 -15.15 -13.91
CA GLU A 24 10.88 -15.86 -13.13
C GLU A 24 10.70 -17.33 -13.51
N ARG A 25 11.11 -17.70 -14.74
CA ARG A 25 11.05 -19.08 -15.23
C ARG A 25 12.35 -19.84 -14.99
N LEU A 26 13.42 -19.15 -14.59
CA LEU A 26 14.67 -19.79 -14.21
C LEU A 26 14.58 -20.32 -12.78
N ASN A 27 15.53 -21.19 -12.42
CA ASN A 27 15.71 -21.52 -11.01
C ASN A 27 16.24 -20.28 -10.25
N THR A 28 16.01 -20.26 -8.95
CA THR A 28 16.34 -19.09 -8.11
C THR A 28 17.84 -18.75 -8.13
N VAL A 29 18.71 -19.76 -8.19
CA VAL A 29 20.17 -19.60 -8.14
C VAL A 29 20.68 -18.91 -9.40
N ASP A 30 20.21 -19.32 -10.58
CA ASP A 30 20.60 -18.70 -11.86
C ASP A 30 20.10 -17.26 -11.95
N ALA A 31 18.87 -17.00 -11.49
CA ALA A 31 18.32 -15.66 -11.46
C ALA A 31 19.12 -14.76 -10.49
N ALA A 32 19.47 -15.27 -9.31
CA ALA A 32 20.30 -14.55 -8.34
C ALA A 32 21.69 -14.22 -8.90
N ALA A 33 22.32 -15.18 -9.60
CA ALA A 33 23.63 -14.97 -10.22
C ALA A 33 23.64 -13.82 -11.25
N LEU A 34 22.51 -13.56 -11.94
CA LEU A 34 22.39 -12.37 -12.79
C LEU A 34 22.39 -11.08 -11.96
N PHE A 35 21.58 -11.04 -10.90
CA PHE A 35 21.47 -9.86 -10.02
C PHE A 35 22.81 -9.51 -9.35
N GLU A 36 23.66 -10.48 -9.07
CA GLU A 36 25.03 -10.25 -8.57
C GLU A 36 25.96 -9.58 -9.59
N ARG A 37 25.65 -9.70 -10.89
CA ARG A 37 26.50 -9.21 -11.99
C ARG A 37 26.03 -7.90 -12.60
N VAL A 38 24.79 -7.48 -12.33
CA VAL A 38 24.24 -6.23 -12.86
C VAL A 38 24.21 -5.15 -11.78
N PRO A 39 24.49 -3.89 -12.13
CA PRO A 39 24.34 -2.78 -11.19
C PRO A 39 22.92 -2.72 -10.62
N ALA A 40 22.78 -2.40 -9.34
CA ALA A 40 21.48 -2.33 -8.66
C ALA A 40 20.48 -1.39 -9.36
N ARG A 41 20.96 -0.31 -10.01
CA ARG A 41 20.10 0.60 -10.81
C ARG A 41 19.45 -0.07 -12.02
N ALA A 42 20.12 -1.06 -12.62
CA ALA A 42 19.57 -1.84 -13.72
C ALA A 42 18.72 -3.02 -13.21
N GLY A 43 19.17 -3.67 -12.13
CA GLY A 43 18.46 -4.81 -11.54
C GLY A 43 17.16 -4.43 -10.82
N ALA A 44 17.11 -3.32 -10.08
CA ALA A 44 15.95 -2.96 -9.28
C ALA A 44 14.64 -2.82 -10.09
N PRO A 45 14.62 -2.18 -11.28
CA PRO A 45 13.43 -2.20 -12.15
C PRO A 45 12.96 -3.59 -12.56
N VAL A 46 13.89 -4.53 -12.79
CA VAL A 46 13.56 -5.93 -13.10
C VAL A 46 12.94 -6.60 -11.88
N LEU A 47 13.57 -6.48 -10.72
CA LEU A 47 13.08 -7.03 -9.47
C LEU A 47 11.69 -6.48 -9.10
N ASN A 48 11.40 -5.22 -9.43
CA ASN A 48 10.10 -4.58 -9.24
C ASN A 48 9.00 -5.13 -10.16
N ALA A 49 9.38 -5.54 -11.37
CA ALA A 49 8.46 -6.11 -12.34
C ALA A 49 8.13 -7.59 -12.05
N MET A 50 8.87 -8.23 -11.13
CA MET A 50 8.64 -9.61 -10.74
C MET A 50 7.44 -9.80 -9.81
N LEU A 51 6.89 -11.01 -9.80
CA LEU A 51 6.02 -11.53 -8.77
C LEU A 51 6.75 -11.47 -7.41
N PRO A 52 6.17 -10.82 -6.39
CA PRO A 52 6.88 -10.62 -5.13
C PRO A 52 7.33 -11.90 -4.42
N THR A 53 6.62 -13.00 -4.62
CA THR A 53 6.99 -14.32 -4.07
C THR A 53 8.28 -14.86 -4.70
N ILE A 54 8.46 -14.68 -6.00
CA ILE A 54 9.67 -15.09 -6.73
C ILE A 54 10.82 -14.14 -6.39
N ALA A 55 10.55 -12.82 -6.44
CA ALA A 55 11.52 -11.80 -6.07
C ALA A 55 12.08 -12.01 -4.66
N ALA A 56 11.23 -12.38 -3.69
CA ALA A 56 11.65 -12.68 -2.34
C ALA A 56 12.62 -13.87 -2.28
N ARG A 57 12.29 -14.97 -2.96
CA ARG A 57 13.18 -16.15 -3.03
C ARG A 57 14.53 -15.79 -3.64
N ILE A 58 14.55 -14.98 -4.69
CA ILE A 58 15.81 -14.52 -5.30
C ILE A 58 16.59 -13.66 -4.31
N LEU A 59 15.92 -12.71 -3.66
CA LEU A 59 16.52 -11.81 -2.66
C LEU A 59 17.19 -12.56 -1.51
N THR A 60 16.61 -13.68 -1.07
CA THR A 60 17.15 -14.51 0.01
C THR A 60 18.37 -15.34 -0.40
N GLU A 61 18.61 -15.55 -1.70
CA GLU A 61 19.81 -16.23 -2.23
C GLU A 61 20.97 -15.26 -2.51
N LEU A 62 20.69 -13.95 -2.58
CA LEU A 62 21.71 -12.93 -2.87
C LEU A 62 22.64 -12.69 -1.68
N GLN A 63 23.85 -12.23 -1.98
CA GLN A 63 24.73 -11.64 -1.00
C GLN A 63 24.06 -10.41 -0.37
N ALA A 64 24.26 -10.25 0.94
CA ALA A 64 23.62 -9.20 1.73
C ALA A 64 23.81 -7.79 1.14
N GLY A 65 25.00 -7.48 0.61
CA GLY A 65 25.29 -6.18 -0.01
C GLY A 65 24.50 -5.93 -1.30
N THR A 66 24.32 -6.96 -2.13
CA THR A 66 23.54 -6.88 -3.37
C THR A 66 22.04 -6.76 -3.07
N ALA A 67 21.53 -7.59 -2.15
CA ALA A 67 20.17 -7.51 -1.63
C ALA A 67 19.84 -6.11 -1.09
N GLN A 68 20.70 -5.58 -0.22
CA GLN A 68 20.59 -4.23 0.34
C GLN A 68 20.55 -3.16 -0.76
N SER A 69 21.46 -3.24 -1.73
CA SER A 69 21.57 -2.26 -2.81
C SER A 69 20.33 -2.26 -3.70
N LEU A 70 19.78 -3.43 -4.02
CA LEU A 70 18.55 -3.55 -4.80
C LEU A 70 17.35 -2.97 -4.03
N LEU A 71 17.18 -3.35 -2.77
CA LEU A 71 16.08 -2.86 -1.92
C LEU A 71 16.16 -1.35 -1.67
N ALA A 72 17.35 -0.78 -1.58
CA ALA A 72 17.54 0.66 -1.43
C ALA A 72 17.14 1.45 -2.69
N VAL A 73 17.29 0.86 -3.89
CA VAL A 73 17.03 1.53 -5.17
C VAL A 73 15.61 1.31 -5.68
N ILE A 74 15.00 0.15 -5.40
CA ILE A 74 13.68 -0.23 -5.93
C ILE A 74 12.53 0.62 -5.39
N GLY A 75 12.77 1.35 -4.30
CA GLY A 75 11.78 2.19 -3.62
C GLY A 75 10.96 1.42 -2.58
N THR A 76 10.53 2.14 -1.54
CA THR A 76 9.95 1.57 -0.32
C THR A 76 8.72 0.69 -0.58
N GLN A 77 7.80 1.11 -1.44
CA GLN A 77 6.58 0.35 -1.73
C GLN A 77 6.87 -1.01 -2.38
N ALA A 78 7.78 -1.04 -3.36
CA ALA A 78 8.18 -2.28 -4.02
C ALA A 78 8.96 -3.18 -3.06
N ALA A 79 9.92 -2.62 -2.32
CA ALA A 79 10.68 -3.33 -1.30
C ALA A 79 9.75 -3.99 -0.27
N VAL A 80 8.80 -3.25 0.30
CA VAL A 80 7.81 -3.78 1.26
C VAL A 80 6.97 -4.88 0.64
N SER A 81 6.53 -4.75 -0.62
CA SER A 81 5.77 -5.81 -1.29
C SER A 81 6.54 -7.13 -1.35
N ILE A 82 7.86 -7.08 -1.55
CA ILE A 82 8.74 -8.26 -1.58
C ILE A 82 9.01 -8.76 -0.16
N LEU A 83 9.38 -7.86 0.76
CA LEU A 83 9.67 -8.18 2.15
C LEU A 83 8.49 -8.86 2.86
N ARG A 84 7.23 -8.53 2.51
CA ARG A 84 6.04 -9.23 3.03
C ARG A 84 6.02 -10.73 2.72
N GLN A 85 6.73 -11.18 1.69
CA GLN A 85 6.83 -12.59 1.30
C GLN A 85 8.00 -13.31 1.99
N ILE A 86 8.79 -12.60 2.79
CA ILE A 86 9.92 -13.15 3.56
C ILE A 86 9.47 -13.34 5.01
N ALA A 87 9.77 -14.51 5.56
CA ALA A 87 9.48 -14.85 6.94
C ALA A 87 10.48 -14.20 7.91
N GLU A 88 10.10 -14.08 9.18
CA GLU A 88 11.05 -13.75 10.25
C GLU A 88 11.98 -14.94 10.53
N PRO A 89 13.23 -14.72 10.99
CA PRO A 89 13.85 -13.43 11.31
C PRO A 89 14.48 -12.70 10.10
N GLN A 90 14.61 -13.39 8.96
CA GLN A 90 15.35 -12.90 7.79
C GLN A 90 14.80 -11.58 7.24
N ARG A 91 13.48 -11.38 7.29
CA ARG A 91 12.85 -10.10 6.91
C ARG A 91 13.39 -8.95 7.76
N SER A 92 13.43 -9.10 9.08
CA SER A 92 13.94 -8.06 9.98
C SER A 92 15.42 -7.77 9.77
N GLU A 93 16.22 -8.80 9.47
CA GLU A 93 17.64 -8.66 9.13
C GLU A 93 17.82 -7.83 7.86
N LEU A 94 17.09 -8.16 6.78
CA LEU A 94 17.13 -7.39 5.53
C LEU A 94 16.65 -5.95 5.71
N VAL A 95 15.61 -5.71 6.51
CA VAL A 95 15.15 -4.34 6.81
C VAL A 95 16.21 -3.57 7.59
N ALA A 96 16.97 -4.23 8.46
CA ALA A 96 18.03 -3.59 9.24
C ALA A 96 19.25 -3.18 8.40
N THR A 97 19.47 -3.75 7.22
CA THR A 97 20.56 -3.32 6.32
C THR A 97 20.19 -2.08 5.50
N LEU A 98 18.91 -1.72 5.39
CA LEU A 98 18.50 -0.55 4.63
C LEU A 98 18.99 0.76 5.26
N PRO A 99 19.19 1.83 4.46
CA PRO A 99 19.39 3.17 5.00
C PRO A 99 18.30 3.53 6.01
N THR A 100 18.65 4.25 7.08
CA THR A 100 17.77 4.51 8.24
C THR A 100 16.36 4.95 7.85
N ALA A 101 16.24 5.93 6.94
CA ALA A 101 14.95 6.43 6.47
C ALA A 101 14.13 5.35 5.76
N ALA A 102 14.75 4.57 4.86
CA ALA A 102 14.10 3.47 4.15
C ALA A 102 13.71 2.32 5.09
N ALA A 103 14.54 2.01 6.09
CA ALA A 103 14.24 1.01 7.11
C ALA A 103 13.04 1.43 7.96
N MET A 104 12.99 2.68 8.42
CA MET A 104 11.87 3.22 9.20
C MET A 104 10.57 3.22 8.38
N ALA A 105 10.62 3.70 7.14
CA ALA A 105 9.48 3.69 6.23
C ALA A 105 8.98 2.26 5.97
N SER A 106 9.90 1.31 5.72
CA SER A 106 9.55 -0.09 5.47
C SER A 106 8.89 -0.73 6.69
N ARG A 107 9.42 -0.50 7.91
CA ARG A 107 8.80 -0.99 9.16
C ARG A 107 7.40 -0.45 9.36
N LEU A 108 7.21 0.85 9.13
CA LEU A 108 5.90 1.49 9.25
C LEU A 108 4.89 0.85 8.31
N LEU A 109 5.22 0.68 7.02
CA LEU A 109 4.32 0.06 6.05
C LEU A 109 4.07 -1.42 6.36
N LEU A 110 5.11 -2.18 6.75
CA LEU A 110 5.00 -3.60 7.13
C LEU A 110 4.10 -3.82 8.36
N HIS A 111 4.05 -2.85 9.28
CA HIS A 111 3.18 -2.90 10.46
C HIS A 111 1.68 -2.95 10.09
N TYR A 112 1.30 -2.33 8.97
CA TYR A 112 -0.07 -2.29 8.52
C TYR A 112 -0.44 -3.53 7.68
N PRO A 113 -1.69 -4.03 7.77
CA PRO A 113 -2.21 -5.05 6.86
C PRO A 113 -2.12 -4.59 5.39
N ASN A 114 -1.82 -5.50 4.48
CA ASN A 114 -1.54 -5.17 3.07
C ASN A 114 -2.75 -4.55 2.33
N ASP A 115 -3.97 -4.80 2.81
CA ASP A 115 -5.24 -4.28 2.28
C ASP A 115 -5.72 -3.00 2.98
N SER A 116 -4.91 -2.46 3.90
CA SER A 116 -5.19 -1.21 4.61
C SER A 116 -4.46 -0.02 3.99
N VAL A 117 -4.98 1.19 4.23
CA VAL A 117 -4.40 2.46 3.76
C VAL A 117 -2.94 2.60 4.19
N GLY A 118 -2.62 2.25 5.44
CA GLY A 118 -1.30 2.39 6.04
C GLY A 118 -0.20 1.60 5.33
N ALA A 119 -0.55 0.53 4.61
CA ALA A 119 0.41 -0.23 3.81
C ALA A 119 0.80 0.48 2.49
N TRP A 120 0.00 1.46 2.05
CA TRP A 120 0.14 2.13 0.75
C TRP A 120 0.47 3.62 0.85
N ILE A 121 0.71 4.12 2.07
CA ILE A 121 1.10 5.51 2.28
C ILE A 121 2.51 5.77 1.78
N ASP A 122 2.75 7.04 1.49
CA ASP A 122 4.08 7.64 1.54
C ASP A 122 4.28 8.28 2.91
N PRO A 123 5.22 7.77 3.72
CA PRO A 123 5.47 8.29 5.06
C PRO A 123 6.42 9.48 5.09
N ASP A 124 6.98 9.89 3.94
CA ASP A 124 7.84 11.08 3.85
C ASP A 124 6.96 12.35 3.86
N ILE A 125 6.78 12.93 5.04
CA ILE A 125 5.90 14.08 5.27
C ILE A 125 6.59 15.18 6.07
N VAL A 126 6.28 16.42 5.71
CA VAL A 126 6.76 17.61 6.42
C VAL A 126 5.79 17.99 7.54
N VAL A 127 6.30 18.07 8.76
CA VAL A 127 5.52 18.37 9.95
C VAL A 127 6.12 19.55 10.72
N PHE A 128 5.27 20.49 11.14
CA PHE A 128 5.66 21.65 11.93
C PHE A 128 4.70 21.93 13.10
N PRO A 129 5.18 22.56 14.19
CA PRO A 129 4.31 23.15 15.20
C PRO A 129 3.39 24.24 14.61
N PRO A 130 2.23 24.54 15.22
CA PRO A 130 1.28 25.50 14.67
C PRO A 130 1.77 26.95 14.75
N GLY A 131 2.73 27.20 15.65
CA GLY A 131 3.37 28.51 15.83
C GLY A 131 4.44 28.85 14.80
N THR A 132 4.90 27.88 13.99
CA THR A 132 5.92 28.11 12.96
C THR A 132 5.43 29.11 11.93
N THR A 133 6.28 30.05 11.53
CA THR A 133 5.94 31.04 10.50
C THR A 133 6.04 30.45 9.10
N VAL A 134 5.36 31.05 8.13
CA VAL A 134 5.45 30.63 6.72
C VAL A 134 6.89 30.68 6.22
N SER A 135 7.63 31.76 6.53
CA SER A 135 9.04 31.90 6.16
C SER A 135 9.92 30.80 6.76
N GLU A 136 9.74 30.48 8.05
CA GLU A 136 10.48 29.38 8.71
C GLU A 136 10.18 28.02 8.06
N ALA A 137 8.90 27.75 7.78
CA ALA A 137 8.48 26.50 7.16
C ALA A 137 9.08 26.36 5.75
N LEU A 138 8.98 27.40 4.92
CA LEU A 138 9.54 27.41 3.57
C LEU A 138 11.07 27.28 3.57
N ALA A 139 11.75 27.97 4.49
CA ALA A 139 13.20 27.85 4.64
C ALA A 139 13.60 26.41 4.96
N ARG A 140 12.91 25.77 5.92
CA ARG A 140 13.16 24.35 6.26
C ARG A 140 12.89 23.40 5.11
N ILE A 141 11.77 23.58 4.41
CA ILE A 141 11.43 22.78 3.23
C ILE A 141 12.51 22.94 2.15
N SER A 142 12.95 24.16 1.87
CA SER A 142 13.98 24.44 0.85
C SER A 142 15.37 23.90 1.20
N SER A 143 15.68 23.77 2.50
CA SER A 143 16.94 23.20 2.97
C SER A 143 16.95 21.66 3.01
N GLY A 144 15.76 21.05 2.91
CA GLY A 144 15.61 19.60 2.87
C GLY A 144 15.89 19.04 1.48
N ASN A 145 16.34 17.79 1.42
CA ASN A 145 16.41 17.01 0.19
C ASN A 145 15.06 16.30 -0.12
N GLU A 146 13.94 16.81 0.39
CA GLU A 146 12.64 16.15 0.26
C GLU A 146 12.10 16.27 -1.17
N PRO A 147 11.97 15.17 -1.92
CA PRO A 147 11.78 15.27 -3.36
C PRO A 147 10.38 15.77 -3.78
N GLN A 148 9.35 15.67 -2.92
CA GLN A 148 7.96 15.96 -3.30
C GLN A 148 7.07 16.38 -2.12
N VAL A 149 7.28 17.59 -1.59
CA VAL A 149 6.40 18.18 -0.57
C VAL A 149 5.13 18.74 -1.21
N GLU A 150 4.02 18.03 -1.12
CA GLU A 150 2.71 18.51 -1.60
C GLU A 150 1.86 19.10 -0.46
N LEU A 151 1.92 18.46 0.72
CA LEU A 151 1.20 18.83 1.92
C LEU A 151 2.18 19.13 3.06
N VAL A 152 1.85 20.15 3.84
CA VAL A 152 2.55 20.54 5.06
C VAL A 152 1.59 20.37 6.22
N PHE A 153 2.01 19.60 7.21
CA PHE A 153 1.22 19.21 8.37
C PHE A 153 1.54 20.12 9.55
N SER A 154 0.50 20.57 10.24
CA SER A 154 0.62 21.22 11.53
C SER A 154 0.22 20.25 12.63
N VAL A 155 1.05 20.12 13.68
CA VAL A 155 0.79 19.21 14.82
C VAL A 155 0.94 19.91 16.15
N ASP A 156 0.24 19.44 17.18
CA ASP A 156 0.40 19.90 18.55
C ASP A 156 1.62 19.27 19.26
N HIS A 157 1.75 19.56 20.56
CA HIS A 157 2.80 18.99 21.42
C HIS A 157 2.73 17.46 21.55
N ASP A 158 1.55 16.86 21.41
CA ASP A 158 1.31 15.41 21.42
C ASP A 158 1.53 14.76 20.05
N GLN A 159 2.00 15.53 19.05
CA GLN A 159 2.15 15.13 17.64
C GLN A 159 0.82 14.85 16.93
N ARG A 160 -0.31 15.31 17.47
CA ARG A 160 -1.61 15.14 16.83
C ARG A 160 -1.84 16.20 15.75
N LEU A 161 -2.46 15.78 14.66
CA LEU A 161 -2.78 16.64 13.53
C LEU A 161 -3.74 17.77 13.94
N THR A 162 -3.30 19.02 13.79
CA THR A 162 -4.13 20.22 14.04
C THR A 162 -4.56 20.93 12.76
N GLY A 163 -3.82 20.73 11.65
CA GLY A 163 -4.19 21.29 10.36
C GLY A 163 -3.28 20.82 9.23
N VAL A 164 -3.73 21.02 8.00
CA VAL A 164 -2.95 20.76 6.78
C VAL A 164 -3.06 21.96 5.85
N THR A 165 -1.96 22.29 5.18
CA THR A 165 -1.94 23.23 4.06
C THR A 165 -1.16 22.65 2.90
N SER A 166 -1.46 23.04 1.66
CA SER A 166 -0.63 22.66 0.52
C SER A 166 0.61 23.54 0.44
N LEU A 167 1.68 23.03 -0.16
CA LEU A 167 2.86 23.84 -0.46
C LEU A 167 2.49 25.07 -1.32
N HIS A 168 1.57 24.89 -2.28
CA HIS A 168 1.05 25.99 -3.10
C HIS A 168 0.42 27.11 -2.26
N ASN A 169 -0.40 26.77 -1.26
CA ASN A 169 -1.01 27.77 -0.38
C ASN A 169 0.03 28.43 0.52
N LEU A 170 1.02 27.65 0.99
CA LEU A 170 2.12 28.15 1.81
C LEU A 170 2.96 29.19 1.05
N LEU A 171 3.29 28.94 -0.22
CA LEU A 171 4.05 29.84 -1.09
C LEU A 171 3.34 31.18 -1.38
N ARG A 172 2.01 31.23 -1.27
CA ARG A 172 1.20 32.44 -1.52
C ARG A 172 0.88 33.23 -0.25
N ALA A 173 1.19 32.68 0.92
CA ALA A 173 0.88 33.31 2.20
C ALA A 173 1.98 34.32 2.60
N PRO A 174 1.62 35.42 3.30
CA PRO A 174 2.60 36.31 3.93
C PRO A 174 3.55 35.56 4.87
N GLY A 175 4.85 35.85 4.77
CA GLY A 175 5.92 35.11 5.45
C GLY A 175 5.87 35.12 6.98
N ASP A 176 5.32 36.19 7.57
CA ASP A 176 5.19 36.42 9.01
C ASP A 176 3.99 35.71 9.64
N ARG A 177 3.03 35.24 8.83
CA ARG A 177 1.88 34.50 9.33
C ARG A 177 2.31 33.16 9.91
N LYS A 178 1.62 32.73 10.97
CA LYS A 178 1.77 31.41 11.57
C LYS A 178 1.00 30.34 10.79
N LEU A 179 1.52 29.13 10.77
CA LEU A 179 0.86 27.96 10.17
C LEU A 179 -0.56 27.75 10.71
N SER A 180 -0.79 27.96 12.01
CA SER A 180 -2.12 27.85 12.62
C SER A 180 -3.18 28.78 12.00
N SER A 181 -2.77 29.84 11.31
CA SER A 181 -3.69 30.78 10.65
C SER A 181 -4.03 30.40 9.21
N ILE A 182 -3.25 29.50 8.59
CA ILE A 182 -3.40 29.11 7.17
C ILE A 182 -3.68 27.62 6.99
N ALA A 183 -3.16 26.77 7.87
CA ALA A 183 -3.44 25.36 7.90
C ALA A 183 -4.83 25.14 8.49
N SER A 184 -5.65 24.39 7.76
CA SER A 184 -7.03 24.08 8.17
C SER A 184 -7.18 22.59 8.36
N THR A 185 -8.13 22.18 9.19
CA THR A 185 -8.51 20.77 9.28
C THR A 185 -9.03 20.33 7.91
N PRO A 186 -8.40 19.34 7.25
CA PRO A 186 -8.88 18.90 5.95
C PRO A 186 -10.27 18.26 6.06
N PRO A 187 -11.11 18.39 5.03
CA PRO A 187 -12.45 17.81 5.04
C PRO A 187 -12.43 16.27 5.12
N VAL A 188 -11.30 15.65 4.74
CA VAL A 188 -11.10 14.21 4.80
C VAL A 188 -9.69 13.91 5.30
N VAL A 189 -9.60 13.20 6.42
CA VAL A 189 -8.40 12.53 6.92
C VAL A 189 -8.69 11.04 6.94
N LEU A 190 -7.78 10.23 6.41
CA LEU A 190 -7.90 8.78 6.42
C LEU A 190 -7.20 8.21 7.66
N THR A 191 -7.67 7.07 8.14
CA THR A 191 -6.96 6.30 9.16
C THR A 191 -6.11 5.22 8.48
N GLY A 192 -4.91 4.95 8.99
CA GLY A 192 -4.03 3.92 8.44
C GLY A 192 -4.65 2.51 8.43
N ILE A 193 -5.58 2.25 9.37
CA ILE A 193 -6.30 0.98 9.46
C ILE A 193 -7.53 0.88 8.54
N ALA A 194 -7.93 1.96 7.88
CA ALA A 194 -9.04 1.90 6.92
C ALA A 194 -8.68 0.98 5.76
N THR A 195 -9.67 0.27 5.20
CA THR A 195 -9.44 -0.57 4.03
C THR A 195 -9.28 0.27 2.78
N VAL A 196 -8.41 -0.17 1.86
CA VAL A 196 -8.20 0.48 0.55
C VAL A 196 -9.52 0.61 -0.21
N ASN A 197 -10.34 -0.45 -0.23
CA ASN A 197 -11.68 -0.44 -0.86
C ASN A 197 -12.61 0.59 -0.20
N GLY A 198 -12.58 0.70 1.13
CA GLY A 198 -13.44 1.61 1.90
C GLY A 198 -13.13 3.09 1.70
N VAL A 199 -11.92 3.41 1.22
CA VAL A 199 -11.52 4.81 0.94
C VAL A 199 -11.60 5.19 -0.52
N ALA A 200 -11.85 4.25 -1.43
CA ALA A 200 -11.81 4.46 -2.88
C ALA A 200 -12.80 5.53 -3.39
N ARG A 201 -13.97 5.64 -2.74
CA ARG A 201 -15.05 6.57 -3.14
C ARG A 201 -15.19 7.78 -2.21
N ARG A 202 -14.18 8.07 -1.38
CA ARG A 202 -14.20 9.24 -0.50
C ARG A 202 -14.29 10.52 -1.33
N ARG A 203 -15.20 11.43 -0.94
CA ARG A 203 -15.40 12.72 -1.65
C ARG A 203 -14.13 13.57 -1.75
N GLY A 204 -13.18 13.41 -0.81
CA GLY A 204 -11.89 14.11 -0.85
C GLY A 204 -11.12 13.93 -2.16
N TRP A 205 -11.26 12.77 -2.82
CA TRP A 205 -10.60 12.51 -4.11
C TRP A 205 -11.12 13.36 -5.28
N GLN A 206 -12.24 14.07 -5.12
CA GLN A 206 -12.76 14.98 -6.16
C GLN A 206 -12.01 16.31 -6.21
N GLN A 207 -11.33 16.68 -5.12
CA GLN A 207 -10.68 17.98 -4.96
C GLN A 207 -9.15 17.87 -4.92
N THR A 208 -8.61 16.68 -4.63
CA THR A 208 -7.17 16.45 -4.50
C THR A 208 -6.81 15.02 -4.91
N SER A 209 -5.58 14.86 -5.42
CA SER A 209 -4.96 13.56 -5.70
C SER A 209 -4.26 12.96 -4.48
N VAL A 210 -4.23 13.66 -3.34
CA VAL A 210 -3.51 13.25 -2.13
C VAL A 210 -4.36 13.52 -0.89
N LEU A 211 -4.48 12.51 -0.03
CA LEU A 211 -5.19 12.62 1.25
C LEU A 211 -4.26 12.34 2.43
N PRO A 212 -4.34 13.12 3.51
CA PRO A 212 -3.56 12.89 4.72
C PRO A 212 -4.03 11.63 5.44
N VAL A 213 -3.08 10.93 6.06
CA VAL A 213 -3.34 9.70 6.81
C VAL A 213 -2.80 9.83 8.23
N THR A 214 -3.61 9.46 9.21
CA THR A 214 -3.21 9.39 10.61
C THR A 214 -3.26 7.96 11.15
N ASP A 215 -2.53 7.72 12.24
CA ASP A 215 -2.75 6.54 13.08
C ASP A 215 -4.05 6.66 13.91
N ARG A 216 -4.29 5.69 14.80
CA ARG A 216 -5.46 5.69 15.71
C ARG A 216 -5.42 6.78 16.78
N SER A 217 -4.24 7.33 17.08
CA SER A 217 -4.03 8.37 18.09
C SER A 217 -4.16 9.79 17.53
N GLY A 218 -4.34 9.92 16.21
CA GLY A 218 -4.46 11.19 15.49
C GLY A 218 -3.14 11.76 15.01
N LYS A 219 -2.03 11.00 15.09
CA LYS A 219 -0.72 11.43 14.61
C LYS A 219 -0.62 11.22 13.10
N PRO A 220 -0.16 12.22 12.31
CA PRO A 220 0.05 12.02 10.89
C PRO A 220 1.17 11.00 10.67
N ILE A 221 0.89 10.00 9.84
CA ILE A 221 1.84 8.92 9.52
C ILE A 221 2.27 8.96 8.05
N GLY A 222 1.62 9.79 7.23
CA GLY A 222 1.92 9.90 5.82
C GLY A 222 0.77 10.47 5.01
N VAL A 223 0.89 10.30 3.70
CA VAL A 223 -0.15 10.62 2.72
C VAL A 223 -0.50 9.39 1.88
N LEU A 224 -1.77 9.26 1.51
CA LEU A 224 -2.18 8.33 0.46
C LEU A 224 -2.37 9.11 -0.83
N ARG A 225 -1.65 8.73 -1.88
CA ARG A 225 -1.84 9.30 -3.22
C ARG A 225 -2.81 8.46 -4.04
N ARG A 226 -3.55 9.11 -4.94
CA ARG A 226 -4.55 8.45 -5.80
C ARG A 226 -3.93 7.33 -6.63
N GLY A 227 -2.75 7.55 -7.22
CA GLY A 227 -2.06 6.50 -7.98
C GLY A 227 -1.64 5.29 -7.13
N ALA A 228 -1.32 5.48 -5.84
CA ALA A 228 -1.03 4.36 -4.94
C ALA A 228 -2.30 3.57 -4.59
N LEU A 229 -3.40 4.28 -4.33
CA LEU A 229 -4.73 3.69 -4.15
C LEU A 229 -5.16 2.88 -5.39
N ASP A 230 -5.01 3.42 -6.59
CA ASP A 230 -5.39 2.72 -7.83
C ASP A 230 -4.58 1.42 -8.01
N ARG A 231 -3.27 1.44 -7.71
CA ARG A 231 -2.43 0.22 -7.69
C ARG A 231 -2.88 -0.79 -6.64
N ALA A 232 -3.23 -0.32 -5.45
CA ALA A 232 -3.72 -1.17 -4.38
C ALA A 232 -5.04 -1.87 -4.76
N LEU A 233 -5.98 -1.13 -5.35
CA LEU A 233 -7.25 -1.66 -5.86
C LEU A 233 -7.04 -2.65 -7.01
N ALA A 234 -6.16 -2.33 -7.95
CA ALA A 234 -5.83 -3.23 -9.06
C ALA A 234 -5.21 -4.55 -8.55
N ARG A 235 -4.43 -4.50 -7.48
CA ARG A 235 -3.86 -5.69 -6.84
C ARG A 235 -4.91 -6.52 -6.10
N ALA A 236 -5.80 -5.87 -5.35
CA ALA A 236 -6.91 -6.54 -4.68
C ALA A 236 -7.82 -7.27 -5.69
N ASN A 237 -8.11 -6.63 -6.82
CA ASN A 237 -8.94 -7.24 -7.86
C ASN A 237 -8.27 -8.44 -8.55
N ARG A 238 -6.94 -8.43 -8.72
CA ARG A 238 -6.20 -9.60 -9.26
C ARG A 238 -6.19 -10.81 -8.32
N GLN A 239 -6.39 -10.59 -7.02
CA GLN A 239 -6.46 -11.66 -6.02
C GLN A 239 -7.86 -12.27 -5.90
N LEU A 240 -8.89 -11.64 -6.48
CA LEU A 240 -10.20 -12.27 -6.64
C LEU A 240 -10.08 -13.34 -7.74
N PRO A 241 -10.37 -14.63 -7.44
CA PRO A 241 -10.45 -15.64 -8.47
C PRO A 241 -11.53 -15.23 -9.48
N THR A 242 -11.14 -14.99 -10.73
CA THR A 242 -12.05 -14.62 -11.81
C THR A 242 -12.93 -15.79 -12.29
N ASP A 243 -12.69 -17.01 -11.79
CA ASP A 243 -13.28 -18.24 -12.35
C ASP A 243 -14.44 -18.83 -11.55
N ASN A 244 -14.87 -18.19 -10.45
CA ASN A 244 -15.87 -18.76 -9.54
C ASN A 244 -17.07 -17.84 -9.28
N SER A 245 -17.54 -17.08 -10.28
CA SER A 245 -18.82 -16.38 -10.12
C SER A 245 -19.98 -17.38 -9.95
N GLU A 246 -19.98 -18.48 -10.71
CA GLU A 246 -20.94 -19.58 -10.53
C GLU A 246 -20.72 -20.37 -9.23
N LEU A 247 -19.46 -20.63 -8.86
CA LEU A 247 -19.11 -21.39 -7.65
C LEU A 247 -19.37 -20.61 -6.35
N LEU A 248 -19.18 -19.29 -6.35
CA LEU A 248 -19.57 -18.43 -5.23
C LEU A 248 -21.09 -18.33 -5.13
N VAL A 249 -21.79 -18.17 -6.25
CA VAL A 249 -23.27 -18.19 -6.27
C VAL A 249 -23.80 -19.54 -5.80
N SER A 250 -23.18 -20.66 -6.18
CA SER A 250 -23.59 -21.98 -5.72
C SER A 250 -23.25 -22.25 -4.25
N MET A 251 -22.11 -21.73 -3.74
CA MET A 251 -21.75 -21.80 -2.32
C MET A 251 -22.73 -21.01 -1.45
N PHE A 252 -23.16 -19.82 -1.88
CA PHE A 252 -24.19 -19.07 -1.17
C PHE A 252 -25.58 -19.69 -1.36
N ALA A 253 -25.95 -20.14 -2.56
CA ALA A 253 -27.26 -20.75 -2.83
C ALA A 253 -27.49 -22.05 -2.04
N SER A 254 -26.48 -22.90 -1.89
CA SER A 254 -26.59 -24.15 -1.13
C SER A 254 -26.69 -23.92 0.39
N GLY A 255 -25.99 -22.91 0.92
CA GLY A 255 -26.13 -22.49 2.32
C GLY A 255 -27.50 -21.87 2.62
N TYR A 256 -27.98 -20.98 1.74
CA TYR A 256 -29.30 -20.34 1.89
C TYR A 256 -30.44 -21.33 1.73
N TRP A 257 -30.37 -22.30 0.81
CA TRP A 257 -31.43 -23.28 0.63
C TRP A 257 -31.60 -24.19 1.85
N ASN A 258 -30.50 -24.62 2.47
CA ASN A 258 -30.55 -25.45 3.68
C ASN A 258 -31.04 -24.65 4.90
N ALA A 259 -30.64 -23.39 5.03
CA ALA A 259 -31.14 -22.52 6.10
C ALA A 259 -32.63 -22.16 5.90
N PHE A 260 -33.04 -21.92 4.66
CA PHE A 260 -34.42 -21.59 4.30
C PHE A 260 -35.35 -22.81 4.42
N SER A 261 -34.89 -24.01 4.04
CA SER A 261 -35.66 -25.25 4.19
C SER A 261 -35.83 -25.64 5.67
N ALA A 262 -34.79 -25.46 6.49
CA ALA A 262 -34.89 -25.66 7.94
C ALA A 262 -35.88 -24.68 8.59
N LEU A 263 -35.87 -23.42 8.17
CA LEU A 263 -36.78 -22.40 8.69
C LEU A 263 -38.22 -22.60 8.19
N ALA A 264 -38.39 -23.02 6.94
CA ALA A 264 -39.69 -23.41 6.40
C ALA A 264 -40.26 -24.65 7.11
N HIS A 265 -39.45 -25.67 7.37
CA HIS A 265 -39.89 -26.84 8.15
C HIS A 265 -40.22 -26.47 9.61
N ALA A 266 -39.44 -25.60 10.23
CA ALA A 266 -39.73 -25.12 11.59
C ALA A 266 -41.08 -24.37 11.62
N ILE A 267 -41.34 -23.49 10.66
CA ILE A 267 -42.61 -22.74 10.56
C ILE A 267 -43.79 -23.69 10.26
N VAL A 268 -43.63 -24.66 9.35
CA VAL A 268 -44.67 -25.66 9.06
C VAL A 268 -44.96 -26.55 10.27
N SER A 269 -43.94 -26.89 11.08
CA SER A 269 -44.12 -27.68 12.31
C SER A 269 -44.75 -26.90 13.47
N LEU A 270 -44.73 -25.57 13.41
CA LEU A 270 -45.36 -24.66 14.38
C LEU A 270 -46.78 -24.26 13.98
N LEU A 271 -47.24 -24.60 12.77
CA LEU A 271 -48.63 -24.42 12.37
C LEU A 271 -49.48 -25.48 13.09
N PRO A 272 -50.50 -25.09 13.87
CA PRO A 272 -51.42 -26.06 14.46
C PRO A 272 -52.06 -26.88 13.36
N GLY A 273 -51.99 -28.21 13.48
CA GLY A 273 -52.55 -29.13 12.50
C GLY A 273 -53.98 -28.72 12.15
N ALA A 274 -54.17 -28.32 10.89
CA ALA A 274 -55.49 -27.99 10.39
C ALA A 274 -56.34 -29.25 10.49
N LYS A 275 -57.27 -29.26 11.45
CA LYS A 275 -58.37 -30.22 11.51
C LYS A 275 -59.06 -30.18 10.14
N SER A 276 -59.10 -31.31 9.46
CA SER A 276 -59.95 -31.49 8.28
C SER A 276 -61.40 -31.26 8.71
N ILE A 277 -61.97 -30.15 8.26
CA ILE A 277 -63.41 -29.92 8.32
C ILE A 277 -63.99 -30.71 7.15
N THR A 278 -64.47 -31.92 7.42
CA THR A 278 -65.39 -32.61 6.51
C THR A 278 -66.79 -32.02 6.73
N SER A 279 -67.20 -31.12 5.84
CA SER A 279 -68.59 -30.67 5.74
C SER A 279 -69.35 -31.59 4.79
N ASP A 280 -70.06 -32.55 5.38
CA ASP A 280 -71.44 -32.95 5.16
C ASP A 280 -72.03 -33.00 3.72
N LYS A 281 -72.60 -34.18 3.38
CA LYS A 281 -73.91 -34.30 2.71
C LYS A 281 -74.42 -35.75 2.66
N SER A 282 -75.61 -35.93 3.25
CA SER A 282 -76.61 -37.03 3.11
C SER A 282 -76.37 -38.34 3.88
#